data_AF-A0A2G7GVX2-F1
#
_entry.id   AF-A0A2G7GVX2-F1
#
_cell.length_a   1.000
_cell.length_b   1.000
_cell.length_c   1.000
_cell.angle_alpha   90.00
_cell.angle_beta   90.00
_cell.angle_gamma   90.00
#
_symmetry.space_group_name_H-M   'P 1'
#
loop_
_entity.id
_entity.type
_entity.pdbx_description
1 polymer ?
#
loop_
_entity_poly.entity_id
_entity_poly.type
_entity_poly.pdbx_seq_one_letter_code
_entity_poly.pdbx_strand_id
1 'polypeptide(L)' 'MGEMTTDRQEANFALLALLLQEVDDHPDLRFGQLLWNLGILMPGSSGNILDPHAEESTVTLRRVQQRLEVTKQGSDPPD' A
#
# COMPACT_ATOMS: atom_id res chain seq x y z
N MET A 1 1.33 28.04 5.87
CA MET A 1 1.04 26.73 6.50
C MET A 1 -0.23 26.15 5.89
N GLY A 2 -0.19 25.66 4.64
CA GLY A 2 -1.39 25.16 3.94
C GLY A 2 -1.16 24.10 2.86
N GLU A 3 0.08 23.64 2.65
CA GLU A 3 0.40 22.60 1.65
C GLU A 3 0.46 21.19 2.26
N MET A 4 1.12 21.01 3.42
CA MET A 4 1.35 19.67 4.01
C MET A 4 0.08 18.90 4.39
N THR A 5 -1.00 19.60 4.75
CA THR A 5 -2.26 18.94 5.14
C THR A 5 -2.99 18.34 3.95
N THR A 6 -2.85 18.96 2.78
CA THR A 6 -3.54 18.56 1.55
C THR A 6 -2.87 17.31 0.97
N ASP A 7 -1.54 17.28 0.88
CA ASP A 7 -0.79 16.14 0.35
C ASP A 7 -1.00 14.86 1.17
N ARG A 8 -1.01 14.97 2.51
CA ARG A 8 -1.26 13.82 3.39
C ARG A 8 -2.69 13.31 3.22
N GLN A 9 -3.67 14.20 3.17
CA GLN A 9 -5.07 13.84 3.02
C GLN A 9 -5.34 13.20 1.66
N GLU A 10 -4.79 13.75 0.58
CA GLU A 10 -4.86 13.19 -0.76
C GLU A 10 -4.21 11.80 -0.81
N ALA A 11 -3.04 11.64 -0.18
CA ALA A 11 -2.39 10.34 -0.11
C ALA A 11 -3.21 9.30 0.66
N ASN A 12 -3.87 9.70 1.76
CA ASN A 12 -4.79 8.83 2.48
C ASN A 12 -5.96 8.38 1.61
N PHE A 13 -6.57 9.30 0.85
CA PHE A 13 -7.66 8.93 -0.07
C PHE A 13 -7.20 8.02 -1.19
N ALA A 14 -6.02 8.25 -1.76
CA ALA A 14 -5.45 7.38 -2.77
C ALA A 14 -5.16 5.97 -2.22
N LEU A 15 -4.61 5.86 -1.01
CA LEU A 15 -4.41 4.58 -0.33
C LEU A 15 -5.73 3.85 -0.05
N LEU A 16 -6.78 4.58 0.38
CA LEU A 16 -8.11 4.02 0.59
C LEU A 16 -8.71 3.49 -0.71
N ALA A 17 -8.56 4.21 -1.82
CA ALA A 17 -9.05 3.77 -3.12
C ALA A 17 -8.36 2.47 -3.58
N LEU A 18 -7.04 2.38 -3.41
CA LEU A 18 -6.29 1.16 -3.71
C LEU A 18 -6.70 -0.02 -2.81
N LEU A 19 -6.94 0.24 -1.53
CA LEU A 19 -7.39 -0.79 -0.59
C LEU A 19 -8.79 -1.29 -0.91
N LEU A 20 -9.71 -0.41 -1.31
CA LEU A 20 -11.04 -0.81 -1.78
C LEU A 20 -10.95 -1.72 -3.00
N GLN A 21 -10.11 -1.37 -3.97
CA GLN A 21 -9.86 -2.22 -5.14
C GLN A 21 -9.31 -3.61 -4.74
N GLU A 22 -8.33 -3.65 -3.83
CA GLU A 22 -7.76 -4.93 -3.36
C GLU A 22 -8.79 -5.79 -2.61
N VAL A 23 -9.72 -5.18 -1.86
CA VAL A 23 -10.85 -5.89 -1.23
C VAL A 23 -11.76 -6.52 -2.29
N ASP A 24 -12.08 -5.76 -3.34
CA ASP A 24 -12.94 -6.23 -4.43
C ASP A 24 -12.29 -7.35 -5.24
N ASP A 25 -10.99 -7.25 -5.53
CA ASP A 25 -10.23 -8.23 -6.32
C ASP A 25 -9.89 -9.50 -5.53
N HIS A 26 -9.81 -9.42 -4.21
CA HIS A 26 -9.39 -10.52 -3.33
C HIS A 26 -10.32 -10.71 -2.11
N PRO A 27 -11.61 -11.02 -2.31
CA PRO A 27 -12.62 -11.06 -1.24
C PRO A 27 -12.35 -12.14 -0.17
N ASP A 28 -11.56 -13.16 -0.49
CA ASP A 28 -11.25 -14.27 0.41
C ASP A 28 -10.07 -13.98 1.36
N LEU A 29 -9.31 -12.91 1.12
CA LEU A 29 -8.18 -12.55 1.96
C LEU A 29 -8.63 -11.80 3.21
N ARG A 30 -8.00 -12.09 4.35
CA ARG A 30 -8.22 -11.32 5.58
C ARG A 30 -7.70 -9.90 5.40
N PHE A 31 -8.34 -8.94 6.07
CA PHE A 31 -7.98 -7.52 5.95
C PHE A 31 -6.49 -7.21 6.17
N GLY A 32 -5.84 -7.82 7.15
CA GLY A 32 -4.39 -7.66 7.37
C GLY A 32 -3.53 -8.17 6.21
N GLN A 33 -3.98 -9.18 5.47
CA GLN A 33 -3.29 -9.68 4.27
C GLN A 33 -3.43 -8.71 3.10
N LEU A 34 -4.59 -8.05 2.96
CA LEU A 34 -4.80 -7.01 1.95
C LEU A 34 -3.83 -5.83 2.18
N LEU A 35 -3.75 -5.35 3.43
CA LEU A 35 -2.80 -4.29 3.81
C LEU A 35 -1.34 -4.70 3.57
N TRP A 36 -1.02 -5.98 3.79
CA TRP A 36 0.31 -6.54 3.53
C TRP A 36 0.64 -6.61 2.04
N ASN A 37 -0.31 -7.06 1.20
CA ASN A 37 -0.16 -7.14 -0.25
C ASN A 37 0.16 -5.78 -0.83
N LEU A 38 -0.54 -4.74 -0.36
CA LEU A 38 -0.29 -3.35 -0.75
C LEU A 38 1.01 -2.80 -0.17
N GLY A 39 1.64 -3.47 0.80
CA GLY A 39 2.85 -2.97 1.47
C GLY A 39 2.59 -1.77 2.39
N ILE A 40 1.35 -1.65 2.88
CA ILE A 40 0.96 -0.71 3.93
C ILE A 40 1.50 -1.22 5.27
N LEU A 41 1.31 -2.52 5.52
CA LEU A 41 1.96 -3.23 6.62
C LEU A 41 3.24 -3.90 6.13
N MET A 42 4.28 -3.90 6.97
CA MET A 42 5.59 -4.48 6.64
C MET A 42 5.99 -5.61 7.59
N PRO A 43 6.80 -6.59 7.15
CA PRO A 43 7.46 -7.52 8.05
C PRO A 43 8.42 -6.77 8.97
N GLY A 44 8.30 -7.01 10.27
CA GLY A 44 9.34 -6.76 11.23
C GLY A 44 10.39 -7.86 11.20
N SER A 45 11.61 -7.51 11.61
CA SER A 45 12.76 -8.42 11.68
C SER A 45 12.56 -9.60 12.62
N SER A 46 11.58 -9.52 13.54
CA SER A 46 11.25 -10.56 14.52
C SER A 46 9.96 -11.31 14.17
N GLY A 47 9.48 -11.22 12.92
CA GLY A 47 8.22 -11.84 12.49
C GLY A 47 6.96 -11.13 13.00
N ASN A 48 7.11 -9.97 13.64
CA ASN A 48 6.02 -9.07 13.98
C ASN A 48 5.58 -8.27 12.74
N ILE A 49 4.35 -7.75 12.73
CA ILE A 49 3.93 -6.76 11.74
C ILE A 49 4.41 -5.38 12.22
N LEU A 50 5.08 -4.66 11.34
CA LEU A 50 5.39 -3.24 11.51
C LEU A 50 4.33 -2.43 10.76
N ASP A 51 3.51 -1.72 11.51
CA ASP A 51 2.95 -0.48 11.03
C ASP A 51 4.06 0.57 11.19
N PRO A 52 4.61 1.16 10.12
CA PRO A 52 5.57 2.23 10.25
C PRO A 52 4.84 3.47 10.79
N HIS A 53 4.59 3.47 12.10
CA HIS A 53 3.79 4.43 12.87
C HIS A 53 4.22 5.91 12.68
N ALA A 54 5.39 6.17 12.09
CA ALA A 54 5.92 7.50 11.82
C ALA A 54 6.14 7.80 10.31
N GLU A 55 5.69 6.93 9.42
CA GLU A 55 5.79 7.15 7.97
C GLU A 55 4.66 8.06 7.48
N GLU A 56 5.03 9.11 6.76
CA GLU A 56 4.08 10.02 6.13
C GLU A 56 3.28 9.30 5.04
N SER A 57 1.97 9.52 4.97
CA SER A 57 1.08 8.84 4.01
C SER A 57 1.53 8.95 2.56
N THR A 58 2.17 10.06 2.20
CA THR A 58 2.74 10.30 0.86
C THR A 58 3.89 9.34 0.55
N VAL A 59 4.69 8.95 1.55
CA VAL A 59 5.76 7.95 1.43
C VAL A 59 5.17 6.57 1.28
N THR A 60 4.18 6.22 2.11
CA THR A 60 3.44 4.95 2.00
C THR A 60 2.84 4.79 0.60
N LEU A 61 2.15 5.83 0.09
CA LEU A 61 1.55 5.80 -1.25
C LEU A 61 2.59 5.56 -2.35
N ARG A 62 3.72 6.27 -2.31
CA ARG A 62 4.80 6.06 -3.30
C ARG A 62 5.31 4.63 -3.29
N ARG A 63 5.48 4.02 -2.11
CA ARG A 63 5.88 2.62 -1.99
C ARG A 63 4.85 1.66 -2.56
N VAL A 64 3.56 1.87 -2.26
CA VAL A 64 2.47 1.05 -2.82
C VAL A 64 2.47 1.13 -4.34
N GLN A 65 2.58 2.33 -4.91
CA GLN A 65 2.61 2.53 -6.36
C GLN A 65 3.79 1.80 -7.02
N GLN A 66 5.00 1.96 -6.47
CA GLN A 66 6.20 1.26 -6.96
C GLN A 66 6.02 -0.26 -6.92
N ARG A 67 5.43 -0.79 -5.84
CA ARG A 67 5.16 -2.22 -5.71
C ARG A 67 4.19 -2.72 -6.77
N LEU A 68 3.10 -1.99 -7.01
CA LEU A 68 2.10 -2.36 -8.02
C LEU A 68 2.69 -2.32 -9.44
N GLU A 69 3.58 -1.37 -9.73
CA GLU A 69 4.31 -1.31 -11.01
C GLU A 69 5.20 -2.54 -11.21
N VAL A 70 5.95 -2.94 -10.18
CA VAL A 70 6.80 -4.15 -10.23
C VAL A 70 5.97 -5.41 -10.44
N THR A 71 4.85 -5.56 -9.73
CA THR A 71 3.96 -6.72 -9.89
C THR A 71 3.37 -6.79 -11.31
N LYS A 72 2.97 -5.65 -11.88
CA LYS A 72 2.50 -5.57 -13.28
C LYS A 72 3.57 -5.96 -14.28
N GLN A 73 4.82 -5.53 -14.09
CA GLN A 73 5.94 -5.83 -14.98
C GLN A 73 6.44 -7.29 -14.86
N GLY A 74 6.29 -7.92 -13.70
CA GLY A 74 6.62 -9.33 -13.49
C GLY A 74 5.56 -10.32 -14.01
N SER A 75 4.47 -9.81 -14.60
CA SER A 75 3.34 -10.60 -15.11
C SER A 75 3.40 -10.87 -16.62
N ASP A 76 4.37 -10.30 -17.34
CA ASP A 76 4.60 -10.65 -18.74
C ASP A 76 5.41 -11.96 -18.83
N PRO A 77 4.85 -13.04 -19.40
CA PRO A 77 5.64 -14.23 -19.70
C PRO A 77 6.64 -13.90 -20.81
N PRO A 78 7.86 -14.50 -20.80
CA PRO A 78 8.73 -14.40 -21.96
C PRO A 78 8.05 -15.10 -23.16
N ASP A 79 7.99 -14.39 -24.29
CA ASP A 79 7.60 -14.93 -25.62
C ASP A 79 8.44 -16.15 -26.02
#